data_AF-A0A954UWS4-F1
#
_entry.id   AF-A0A954UWS4-F1
#
_cell.length_a   1.000
_cell.length_b   1.000
_cell.length_c   1.000
_cell.angle_alpha   90.00
_cell.angle_beta   90.00
_cell.angle_gamma   90.00
#
_symmetry.space_group_name_H-M   'P 1'
#
loop_
_entity.id
_entity.type
_entity.pdbx_description
1 polymer ?
#
loop_
_entity_poly.entity_id
_entity_poly.type
_entity_poly.pdbx_seq_one_letter_code
_entity_poly.pdbx_strand_id
1 'polypeptide(L)'
;MFSPLRFRFVFVVLACAAQASSAEPIADSAQKFPQEVRTFYRQANGLPSDDVLDVLVDAQGTVRAQTKAGWVQRSGDKWLACDAPTQDPTLRLRAHKRLERTAGPLDASLLPWSERLPESLSSEFPSDGQQAWLVRDACVVQDGLGRYWFAAQQGVGRYHDGQWQFFTDAEGLPFNEFTCAAAADDGTVWFGTSHGVVRFDGHSWAYRQGQRWLADDAVRAIAVDHDGGAWIATAAGLSHIHFVPMTLKEKAEYYENEIDEHHRRTEFGYVIEAHADKPGDKSVTHRSDSDNDGLWTAMYGAGECYAYAATKDPAARQRAKDAFEALRYLSLAPRGGSHPAPKGFIARTIVPIDEPDPNQRPSYTLKGQEQTRQRGDSLWRIYEPRWPTSADGKYYWKSDTSSDELDGHYFFYALYYDLVADTEDERELVREIVRDNANHLVENNFQ
;
A
#
# COMPACT_ATOMS: atom_id res chain seq x y z
N MET A 1 3.09 39.01 15.28
CA MET A 1 1.84 39.04 14.49
C MET A 1 1.91 37.87 13.51
N PHE A 2 1.49 36.69 13.95
CA PHE A 2 1.51 35.44 13.18
C PHE A 2 0.07 34.98 12.96
N SER A 3 -0.23 34.56 11.73
CA SER A 3 -1.57 34.33 11.17
C SER A 3 -2.29 33.10 11.77
N PRO A 4 -3.62 33.14 12.02
CA PRO A 4 -4.37 32.03 12.59
C PRO A 4 -4.92 31.13 11.48
N LEU A 5 -4.15 30.13 11.05
CA LEU A 5 -4.65 29.14 10.09
C LEU A 5 -4.35 27.66 10.43
N ARG A 6 -3.90 27.36 11.65
CA ARG A 6 -3.54 25.99 12.07
C ARG A 6 -4.40 25.36 13.17
N PHE A 7 -5.64 25.83 13.36
CA PHE A 7 -6.55 25.30 14.38
C PHE A 7 -7.81 24.58 13.86
N ARG A 8 -7.91 24.32 12.54
CA ARG A 8 -9.10 23.67 11.94
C ARG A 8 -9.02 22.15 11.78
N PHE A 9 -7.84 21.52 11.86
CA PHE A 9 -7.71 20.06 11.69
C PHE A 9 -8.03 19.26 12.96
N VAL A 10 -7.77 19.82 14.15
CA VAL A 10 -8.01 19.12 15.43
C VAL A 10 -9.48 19.09 15.83
N PHE A 11 -10.28 20.07 15.39
CA PHE A 11 -11.71 20.14 15.73
C PHE A 11 -12.60 19.17 14.94
N VAL A 12 -12.16 18.69 13.77
CA VAL A 12 -12.97 17.76 12.95
C VAL A 12 -12.94 16.34 13.54
N VAL A 13 -11.83 15.92 14.16
CA VAL A 13 -11.71 14.59 14.79
C VAL A 13 -12.46 14.55 16.14
N LEU A 14 -12.38 15.63 16.94
CA LEU A 14 -13.10 15.72 18.23
C LEU A 14 -14.61 15.87 18.08
N ALA A 15 -15.09 16.52 17.01
CA ALA A 15 -16.53 16.65 16.77
C ALA A 15 -17.20 15.31 16.39
N CYS A 16 -16.46 14.39 15.76
CA CYS A 16 -16.95 13.05 15.45
C CYS A 16 -17.03 12.15 16.70
N ALA A 17 -16.08 12.26 17.64
CA ALA A 17 -16.07 11.45 18.86
C ALA A 17 -17.25 11.79 19.81
N ALA A 18 -17.58 13.08 19.95
CA ALA A 18 -18.71 13.51 20.80
C ALA A 18 -20.09 13.14 20.23
N GLN A 19 -20.21 12.99 18.90
CA GLN A 19 -21.45 12.56 18.23
C GLN A 19 -21.62 11.04 18.17
N ALA A 20 -20.57 10.25 18.44
CA ALA A 20 -20.62 8.80 18.38
C ALA A 20 -21.36 8.16 19.58
N SER A 21 -21.57 8.87 20.69
CA SER A 21 -22.26 8.30 21.87
C SER A 21 -23.77 8.11 21.69
N SER A 22 -24.37 8.69 20.64
CA SER A 22 -25.81 8.61 20.35
C SER A 22 -26.14 8.04 18.97
N ALA A 23 -25.16 7.59 18.20
CA ALA A 23 -25.40 6.94 16.92
C ALA A 23 -25.73 5.46 17.16
N GLU A 24 -26.83 4.98 16.56
CA GLU A 24 -27.06 3.53 16.46
C GLU A 24 -25.83 2.89 15.80
N PRO A 25 -25.43 1.68 16.22
CA PRO A 25 -24.32 0.98 15.60
C PRO A 25 -24.52 0.95 14.08
N ILE A 26 -23.48 1.24 13.33
CA ILE A 26 -23.53 1.10 11.87
C ILE A 26 -23.74 -0.39 11.60
N ALA A 27 -24.98 -0.74 11.24
CA ALA A 27 -25.31 -2.08 10.81
C ALA A 27 -24.37 -2.47 9.66
N ASP A 28 -23.94 -3.73 9.63
CA ASP A 28 -23.07 -4.30 8.61
C ASP A 28 -23.60 -3.93 7.21
N SER A 29 -23.00 -2.91 6.60
CA SER A 29 -23.55 -2.36 5.37
C SER A 29 -23.26 -3.36 4.26
N ALA A 30 -24.29 -3.94 3.66
CA ALA A 30 -24.15 -4.78 2.47
C ALA A 30 -23.60 -4.01 1.25
N GLN A 31 -23.35 -2.69 1.38
CA GLN A 31 -22.75 -1.87 0.34
C GLN A 31 -21.32 -2.34 0.06
N LYS A 32 -21.09 -2.73 -1.19
CA LYS A 32 -19.77 -3.09 -1.71
C LYS A 32 -19.16 -1.90 -2.44
N PHE A 33 -17.85 -1.74 -2.29
CA PHE A 33 -17.05 -0.73 -2.96
C PHE A 33 -16.03 -1.43 -3.87
N PRO A 34 -15.62 -0.80 -4.98
CA PRO A 34 -14.57 -1.35 -5.83
C PRO A 34 -13.23 -1.24 -5.11
N GLN A 35 -12.70 -2.37 -4.64
CA GLN A 35 -11.36 -2.45 -4.06
C GLN A 35 -10.36 -2.85 -5.14
N GLU A 36 -9.41 -1.97 -5.42
CA GLU A 36 -8.32 -2.29 -6.33
C GLU A 36 -7.40 -3.35 -5.71
N VAL A 37 -7.13 -4.41 -6.46
CA VAL A 37 -6.28 -5.53 -6.09
C VAL A 37 -5.34 -5.86 -7.25
N ARG A 38 -4.35 -6.70 -6.97
CA ARG A 38 -3.44 -7.25 -7.98
C ARG A 38 -3.33 -8.76 -7.86
N THR A 39 -3.26 -9.42 -9.00
CA THR A 39 -2.97 -10.85 -9.14
C THR A 39 -1.74 -11.05 -10.01
N PHE A 40 -0.81 -11.90 -9.59
CA PHE A 40 0.37 -12.27 -10.39
C PHE A 40 0.18 -13.63 -11.04
N TYR A 41 0.63 -13.74 -12.28
CA TYR A 41 0.73 -14.99 -13.02
C TYR A 41 2.18 -15.20 -13.46
N ARG A 42 2.81 -16.20 -12.83
CA ARG A 42 4.19 -16.64 -13.09
C ARG A 42 4.20 -18.13 -13.42
N GLN A 43 5.37 -18.70 -13.70
CA GLN A 43 5.57 -20.14 -13.85
C GLN A 43 5.13 -20.90 -12.60
N ALA A 44 5.39 -20.32 -11.42
CA ALA A 44 4.87 -20.83 -10.15
C ALA A 44 3.33 -20.90 -10.09
N ASN A 45 2.62 -20.14 -10.93
CA ASN A 45 1.16 -20.07 -11.02
C ASN A 45 0.63 -20.64 -12.35
N GLY A 46 1.41 -21.48 -13.04
CA GLY A 46 0.97 -22.22 -14.23
C GLY A 46 1.18 -21.53 -15.58
N LEU A 47 1.79 -20.34 -15.63
CA LEU A 47 2.22 -19.74 -16.89
C LEU A 47 3.40 -20.56 -17.47
N PRO A 48 3.51 -20.81 -18.79
CA PRO A 48 4.60 -21.65 -19.31
C PRO A 48 5.98 -20.97 -19.26
N SER A 49 6.05 -19.64 -19.19
CA SER A 49 7.28 -18.88 -19.01
C SER A 49 6.98 -17.53 -18.35
N ASP A 50 7.84 -17.08 -17.44
CA ASP A 50 7.77 -15.76 -16.80
C ASP A 50 8.09 -14.62 -17.79
N ASP A 51 8.80 -14.92 -18.88
CA ASP A 51 9.18 -13.92 -19.87
C ASP A 51 8.00 -13.65 -20.81
N VAL A 52 7.13 -12.70 -20.43
CA VAL A 52 5.91 -12.33 -21.16
C VAL A 52 6.19 -11.15 -22.09
N LEU A 53 5.95 -11.35 -23.37
CA LEU A 53 6.28 -10.41 -24.44
C LEU A 53 5.10 -9.52 -24.82
N ASP A 54 3.88 -10.06 -24.77
CA ASP A 54 2.66 -9.37 -25.20
C ASP A 54 1.45 -9.92 -24.43
N VAL A 55 0.39 -9.12 -24.33
CA VAL A 55 -0.90 -9.51 -23.73
C VAL A 55 -2.05 -8.84 -24.47
N LEU A 56 -3.11 -9.62 -24.70
CA LEU A 56 -4.31 -9.22 -25.43
C LEU A 56 -5.55 -9.62 -24.62
N VAL A 57 -6.59 -8.80 -24.72
CA VAL A 57 -7.94 -9.08 -24.24
C VAL A 57 -8.86 -8.90 -25.44
N ASP A 58 -9.63 -9.92 -25.79
CA ASP A 58 -10.60 -9.84 -26.89
C ASP A 58 -11.94 -9.22 -26.46
N ALA A 59 -12.83 -8.99 -27.42
CA ALA A 59 -14.15 -8.42 -27.16
C ALA A 59 -15.01 -9.26 -26.19
N GLN A 60 -14.71 -10.55 -26.04
CA GLN A 60 -15.38 -11.46 -25.11
C GLN A 60 -14.70 -11.48 -23.73
N GLY A 61 -13.63 -10.72 -23.52
CA GLY A 61 -12.85 -10.70 -22.28
C GLY A 61 -11.84 -11.84 -22.18
N THR A 62 -11.59 -12.59 -23.26
CA THR A 62 -10.63 -13.68 -23.26
C THR A 62 -9.22 -13.11 -23.27
N VAL A 63 -8.43 -13.51 -22.27
CA VAL A 63 -7.04 -13.07 -22.12
C VAL A 63 -6.10 -14.03 -22.84
N ARG A 64 -5.24 -13.50 -23.70
CA ARG A 64 -4.13 -14.24 -24.33
C ARG A 64 -2.81 -13.55 -24.04
N ALA A 65 -1.78 -14.33 -23.75
CA ALA A 65 -0.43 -13.81 -23.52
C ALA A 65 0.57 -14.50 -24.45
N GLN A 66 1.48 -13.72 -25.02
CA GLN A 66 2.65 -14.24 -25.71
C GLN A 66 3.77 -14.39 -24.68
N THR A 67 4.16 -15.62 -24.38
CA THR A 67 5.33 -15.88 -23.55
C THR A 67 6.51 -16.29 -24.43
N LYS A 68 7.72 -16.32 -23.88
CA LYS A 68 8.89 -16.90 -24.57
C LYS A 68 8.68 -18.36 -24.99
N ALA A 69 7.82 -19.10 -24.29
CA ALA A 69 7.48 -20.49 -24.60
C ALA A 69 6.36 -20.65 -25.64
N GLY A 70 5.74 -19.55 -26.09
CA GLY A 70 4.64 -19.55 -27.05
C GLY A 70 3.39 -18.82 -26.52
N TRP A 71 2.34 -18.85 -27.33
CA TRP A 71 1.06 -18.24 -27.01
C TRP A 71 0.25 -19.11 -26.07
N VAL A 72 -0.38 -18.46 -25.10
CA VAL A 72 -1.32 -19.08 -24.17
C VAL A 72 -2.59 -18.27 -24.03
N GLN A 73 -3.68 -18.97 -23.77
CA GLN A 73 -4.98 -18.41 -23.46
C GLN A 73 -5.36 -18.76 -22.02
N ARG A 74 -5.91 -17.79 -21.30
CA ARG A 74 -6.47 -18.01 -19.97
C ARG A 74 -7.81 -18.74 -20.08
N SER A 75 -7.98 -19.79 -19.29
CA SER A 75 -9.23 -20.55 -19.13
C SER A 75 -9.46 -20.83 -17.65
N GLY A 76 -10.33 -20.03 -17.03
CA GLY A 76 -10.45 -19.97 -15.56
C GLY A 76 -9.11 -19.55 -14.92
N ASP A 77 -8.58 -20.41 -14.06
CA ASP A 77 -7.29 -20.18 -13.39
C ASP A 77 -6.09 -20.83 -14.08
N LYS A 78 -6.28 -21.40 -15.28
CA LYS A 78 -5.23 -22.09 -16.03
C LYS A 78 -4.84 -21.33 -17.29
N TRP A 79 -3.58 -21.52 -17.70
CA TRP A 79 -3.05 -21.07 -18.98
C TRP A 79 -2.88 -22.28 -19.90
N LEU A 80 -3.57 -22.25 -21.05
CA LEU A 80 -3.55 -23.33 -22.03
C LEU A 80 -2.84 -22.84 -23.28
N ALA A 81 -1.98 -23.68 -23.86
CA ALA A 81 -1.34 -23.37 -25.14
C ALA A 81 -2.42 -23.08 -26.21
N CYS A 82 -2.20 -22.03 -26.98
CA CYS A 82 -3.05 -21.69 -28.11
C CYS A 82 -2.20 -21.24 -29.29
N ASP A 83 -2.80 -21.22 -30.47
CA ASP A 83 -2.16 -20.61 -31.63
C ASP A 83 -2.03 -19.10 -31.44
N ALA A 84 -1.10 -18.51 -32.18
CA ALA A 84 -1.01 -17.05 -32.27
C ALA A 84 -2.35 -16.50 -32.79
N PRO A 85 -2.84 -15.36 -32.25
CA PRO A 85 -4.03 -14.73 -32.79
C PRO A 85 -3.85 -14.45 -34.28
N THR A 86 -4.76 -14.95 -35.10
CA THR A 86 -4.76 -14.73 -36.55
C THR A 86 -5.14 -13.30 -36.92
N GLN A 87 -5.85 -12.63 -36.02
CA GLN A 87 -6.31 -11.25 -36.10
C GLN A 87 -6.18 -10.64 -34.71
N ASP A 88 -5.65 -9.43 -34.61
CA ASP A 88 -5.64 -8.67 -33.35
C ASP A 88 -7.05 -8.08 -33.19
N PRO A 89 -7.89 -8.58 -32.26
CA PRO A 89 -9.26 -8.08 -32.08
C PRO A 89 -9.27 -6.67 -31.50
N THR A 90 -8.10 -6.18 -31.05
CA THR A 90 -7.91 -4.83 -30.58
C THR A 90 -7.22 -4.01 -31.69
N LEU A 91 -7.79 -2.86 -32.03
CA LEU A 91 -7.10 -1.83 -32.81
C LEU A 91 -5.92 -1.30 -31.99
N ARG A 92 -4.82 -2.04 -31.96
CA ARG A 92 -3.55 -1.62 -31.39
C ARG A 92 -2.68 -1.07 -32.49
N LEU A 93 -2.40 0.23 -32.43
CA LEU A 93 -1.19 0.77 -33.05
C LEU A 93 -0.01 0.21 -32.26
N ARG A 94 0.50 -0.96 -32.68
CA ARG A 94 1.70 -1.55 -32.09
C ARG A 94 2.87 -0.61 -32.33
N ALA A 95 3.35 0.02 -31.25
CA ALA A 95 4.63 0.71 -31.22
C ALA A 95 5.76 -0.29 -31.55
N HIS A 96 6.87 0.21 -32.11
CA HIS A 96 8.05 -0.49 -32.62
C HIS A 96 8.17 -0.74 -34.13
N LYS A 97 7.31 -0.14 -34.96
CA LYS A 97 7.74 0.20 -36.32
C LYS A 97 7.51 1.67 -36.54
N ARG A 98 8.54 2.33 -37.08
CA ARG A 98 8.42 3.57 -37.85
C ARG A 98 7.10 3.52 -38.63
N LEU A 99 6.41 4.65 -38.83
CA LEU A 99 5.32 4.76 -39.79
C LEU A 99 5.84 4.34 -41.18
N GLU A 100 5.85 3.05 -41.43
CA GLU A 100 6.21 2.37 -42.65
C GLU A 100 5.05 1.42 -42.91
N ARG A 101 4.23 1.85 -43.86
CA ARG A 101 3.21 1.07 -44.53
C ARG A 101 3.77 -0.32 -44.89
N THR A 102 3.50 -1.35 -44.10
CA THR A 102 3.73 -2.73 -44.54
C THR A 102 2.63 -3.10 -45.51
N ALA A 103 2.99 -3.27 -46.78
CA ALA A 103 2.10 -3.65 -47.85
C ALA A 103 1.36 -4.97 -47.54
N GLY A 104 0.04 -4.89 -47.55
CA GLY A 104 -0.91 -6.00 -47.56
C GLY A 104 -2.33 -5.41 -47.53
N PRO A 105 -3.29 -5.92 -48.32
CA PRO A 105 -4.64 -5.37 -48.32
C PRO A 105 -5.30 -5.59 -46.95
N LEU A 106 -5.79 -4.52 -46.35
CA LEU A 106 -6.69 -4.57 -45.21
C LEU A 106 -8.00 -5.22 -45.67
N ASP A 107 -8.33 -6.38 -45.09
CA ASP A 107 -9.70 -6.86 -45.11
C ASP A 107 -10.51 -5.97 -44.17
N ALA A 108 -11.53 -5.31 -44.72
CA ALA A 108 -12.43 -4.39 -44.04
C ALA A 108 -13.32 -5.08 -42.98
N SER A 109 -13.18 -6.39 -42.77
CA SER A 109 -13.92 -7.19 -41.81
C SER A 109 -13.42 -7.12 -40.36
N LEU A 110 -12.30 -6.42 -40.08
CA LEU A 110 -11.61 -6.43 -38.78
C LEU A 110 -11.64 -5.13 -37.98
N LEU A 111 -12.39 -4.14 -38.44
CA LEU A 111 -12.74 -2.99 -37.63
C LEU A 111 -14.01 -3.35 -36.84
N PRO A 112 -14.07 -3.12 -35.51
CA PRO A 112 -15.30 -3.31 -34.74
C PRO A 112 -16.45 -2.40 -35.17
N TRP A 113 -16.25 -1.51 -36.14
CA TRP A 113 -17.28 -0.72 -36.79
C TRP A 113 -16.95 -0.61 -38.28
N SER A 114 -17.87 -1.07 -39.12
CA SER A 114 -17.79 -0.93 -40.56
C SER A 114 -18.01 0.54 -40.96
N GLU A 115 -16.98 1.36 -40.83
CA GLU A 115 -16.89 2.57 -41.64
C GLU A 115 -15.59 2.49 -42.44
N ARG A 116 -15.73 2.70 -43.75
CA ARG A 116 -14.62 2.94 -44.66
C ARG A 116 -13.59 3.82 -43.96
N LEU A 117 -12.29 3.54 -44.16
CA LEU A 117 -11.26 4.56 -43.92
C LEU A 117 -11.79 5.87 -44.50
N PRO A 118 -11.86 6.96 -43.71
CA PRO A 118 -12.50 8.19 -44.14
C PRO A 118 -11.92 8.61 -45.48
N GLU A 119 -12.78 9.08 -46.40
CA GLU A 119 -12.38 9.48 -47.76
C GLU A 119 -11.28 10.56 -47.75
N SER A 120 -11.09 11.24 -46.62
CA SER A 120 -10.00 12.16 -46.34
C SER A 120 -9.28 11.82 -45.04
N LEU A 121 -7.96 11.64 -45.11
CA LEU A 121 -7.07 11.71 -43.95
C LEU A 121 -6.81 13.18 -43.62
N SER A 122 -7.01 13.61 -42.38
CA SER A 122 -6.54 14.89 -41.86
C SER A 122 -5.31 14.68 -40.98
N SER A 123 -4.38 15.63 -41.03
CA SER A 123 -3.22 15.67 -40.15
C SER A 123 -3.47 16.65 -39.02
N GLU A 124 -3.44 16.16 -37.78
CA GLU A 124 -3.47 17.03 -36.60
C GLU A 124 -2.06 17.28 -36.08
N PHE A 125 -1.76 18.55 -35.80
CA PHE A 125 -0.52 18.93 -35.13
C PHE A 125 -0.81 19.12 -33.65
N PRO A 126 -0.14 18.40 -32.74
CA PRO A 126 -0.31 18.58 -31.31
C PRO A 126 0.04 20.01 -30.89
N SER A 127 -0.98 20.83 -30.71
CA SER A 127 -0.88 22.23 -30.30
C SER A 127 -2.16 22.69 -29.61
N ASP A 128 -2.02 23.37 -28.47
CA ASP A 128 -3.12 23.98 -27.70
C ASP A 128 -3.15 25.51 -27.84
N GLY A 129 -2.34 26.05 -28.76
CA GLY A 129 -2.17 27.49 -28.98
C GLY A 129 -1.17 28.17 -28.03
N GLN A 130 -0.81 27.52 -26.91
CA GLN A 130 0.25 27.98 -26.01
C GLN A 130 1.57 27.25 -26.28
N GLN A 131 1.48 25.96 -26.60
CA GLN A 131 2.59 25.09 -26.90
C GLN A 131 2.25 24.16 -28.05
N ALA A 132 3.30 23.69 -28.73
CA ALA A 132 3.20 22.67 -29.76
C ALA A 132 4.29 21.63 -29.54
N TRP A 133 3.95 20.35 -29.67
CA TRP A 133 4.88 19.25 -29.42
C TRP A 133 5.30 18.58 -30.73
N LEU A 134 6.61 18.47 -30.94
CA LEU A 134 7.15 17.60 -31.96
C LEU A 134 7.21 16.16 -31.42
N VAL A 135 6.14 15.42 -31.67
CA VAL A 135 5.99 14.05 -31.18
C VAL A 135 6.89 13.09 -31.96
N ARG A 136 7.70 12.31 -31.24
CA ARG A 136 8.53 11.22 -31.76
C ARG A 136 8.38 10.01 -30.84
N ASP A 137 8.48 8.82 -31.43
CA ASP A 137 8.48 7.54 -30.70
C ASP A 137 7.34 7.44 -29.66
N ALA A 138 6.13 7.82 -30.08
CA ALA A 138 4.96 7.89 -29.21
C ALA A 138 4.11 6.62 -29.27
N CYS A 139 3.53 6.28 -28.12
CA CYS A 139 2.44 5.33 -28.03
C CYS A 139 1.13 6.09 -28.27
N VAL A 140 0.19 5.49 -29.00
CA VAL A 140 -1.10 6.14 -29.33
C VAL A 140 -2.26 5.18 -29.09
N VAL A 141 -3.34 5.70 -28.53
CA VAL A 141 -4.55 4.93 -28.22
C VAL A 141 -5.79 5.80 -28.31
N GLN A 142 -6.94 5.20 -28.59
CA GLN A 142 -8.25 5.84 -28.48
C GLN A 142 -9.02 5.18 -27.34
N ASP A 143 -9.66 5.98 -26.49
CA ASP A 143 -10.55 5.46 -25.45
C ASP A 143 -12.01 5.34 -25.93
N GLY A 144 -12.87 4.70 -25.13
CA GLY A 144 -14.29 4.50 -25.50
C GLY A 144 -15.12 5.79 -25.56
N LEU A 145 -14.59 6.91 -25.09
CA LEU A 145 -15.23 8.23 -25.18
C LEU A 145 -14.85 8.99 -26.46
N GLY A 146 -14.11 8.32 -27.37
CA GLY A 146 -13.69 8.90 -28.64
C GLY A 146 -12.52 9.88 -28.52
N ARG A 147 -11.79 9.87 -27.39
CA ARG A 147 -10.63 10.74 -27.18
C ARG A 147 -9.38 10.02 -27.64
N TYR A 148 -8.53 10.72 -28.37
CA TYR A 148 -7.24 10.18 -28.81
C TYR A 148 -6.16 10.61 -27.84
N TRP A 149 -5.30 9.67 -27.48
CA TRP A 149 -4.20 9.89 -26.57
C TRP A 149 -2.89 9.54 -27.25
N PHE A 150 -1.86 10.32 -26.96
CA PHE A 150 -0.50 9.92 -27.23
C PHE A 150 0.37 10.10 -25.98
N ALA A 151 1.36 9.24 -25.82
CA ALA A 151 2.35 9.34 -24.77
C ALA A 151 3.74 9.35 -25.41
N ALA A 152 4.53 10.37 -25.09
CA ALA A 152 5.85 10.64 -25.64
C ALA A 152 6.78 11.18 -24.55
N GLN A 153 8.06 11.38 -24.87
CA GLN A 153 9.04 11.88 -23.90
C GLN A 153 8.65 13.22 -23.25
N GLN A 154 7.92 14.07 -23.98
CA GLN A 154 7.44 15.35 -23.46
C GLN A 154 6.30 15.22 -22.44
N GLY A 155 5.60 14.08 -22.43
CA GLY A 155 4.42 13.84 -21.61
C GLY A 155 3.29 13.17 -22.38
N VAL A 156 2.06 13.39 -21.92
CA VAL A 156 0.85 12.82 -22.53
C VAL A 156 0.05 13.93 -23.20
N GLY A 157 -0.39 13.70 -24.44
CA GLY A 157 -1.35 14.57 -25.13
C GLY A 157 -2.69 13.87 -25.31
N ARG A 158 -3.77 14.63 -25.16
CA ARG A 158 -5.14 14.20 -25.42
C ARG A 158 -5.78 15.10 -26.46
N TYR A 159 -6.38 14.50 -27.47
CA TYR A 159 -7.17 15.18 -28.49
C TYR A 159 -8.63 14.77 -28.39
N HIS A 160 -9.50 15.77 -28.31
CA HIS A 160 -10.94 15.59 -28.31
C HIS A 160 -11.61 16.83 -28.90
N ASP A 161 -12.59 16.64 -29.78
CA ASP A 161 -13.40 17.73 -30.37
C ASP A 161 -12.59 18.91 -30.94
N GLY A 162 -11.51 18.61 -31.68
CA GLY A 162 -10.68 19.65 -32.30
C GLY A 162 -9.68 20.32 -31.35
N GLN A 163 -9.58 19.86 -30.10
CA GLN A 163 -8.75 20.50 -29.08
C GLN A 163 -7.71 19.55 -28.50
N TRP A 164 -6.50 20.06 -28.35
CA TRP A 164 -5.42 19.39 -27.64
C TRP A 164 -5.37 19.84 -26.17
N GLN A 165 -5.09 18.88 -25.31
CA GLN A 165 -4.67 19.09 -23.93
C GLN A 165 -3.40 18.31 -23.67
N PHE A 166 -2.44 18.92 -23.00
CA PHE A 166 -1.18 18.29 -22.64
C PHE A 166 -1.08 18.09 -21.13
N PHE A 167 -0.38 17.02 -20.74
CA PHE A 167 -0.14 16.63 -19.37
C PHE A 167 1.35 16.34 -19.18
N THR A 168 1.94 17.08 -18.26
CA THR A 168 3.32 16.98 -17.79
C THR A 168 3.33 16.82 -16.27
N ASP A 169 4.50 16.90 -15.64
CA ASP A 169 4.63 16.92 -14.18
C ASP A 169 3.86 18.08 -13.54
N ALA A 170 3.73 19.21 -14.23
CA ALA A 170 2.90 20.35 -13.81
C ALA A 170 1.41 19.99 -13.70
N GLU A 171 0.93 19.03 -14.49
CA GLU A 171 -0.45 18.52 -14.46
C GLU A 171 -0.57 17.20 -13.66
N GLY A 172 0.48 16.83 -12.93
CA GLY A 172 0.49 15.67 -12.05
C GLY A 172 0.88 14.35 -12.73
N LEU A 173 1.38 14.37 -13.96
CA LEU A 173 1.93 13.18 -14.61
C LEU A 173 3.18 12.71 -13.84
N PRO A 174 3.20 11.52 -13.26
CA PRO A 174 4.27 11.11 -12.35
C PRO A 174 5.51 10.57 -13.08
N PHE A 175 5.41 10.21 -14.36
CA PHE A 175 6.46 9.57 -15.12
C PHE A 175 6.28 9.80 -16.63
N ASN A 176 7.37 9.91 -17.40
CA ASN A 176 7.34 10.29 -18.82
C ASN A 176 8.20 9.42 -19.77
N GLU A 177 8.78 8.31 -19.30
CA GLU A 177 9.42 7.33 -20.19
C GLU A 177 8.46 6.18 -20.53
N PHE A 178 7.62 6.41 -21.54
CA PHE A 178 6.55 5.48 -21.93
C PHE A 178 7.02 4.37 -22.87
N THR A 179 6.44 3.18 -22.72
CA THR A 179 6.72 2.00 -23.56
C THR A 179 5.51 1.52 -24.34
N CYS A 180 4.30 1.69 -23.80
CA CYS A 180 3.03 1.34 -24.45
C CYS A 180 1.87 2.13 -23.84
N ALA A 181 0.71 2.10 -24.48
CA ALA A 181 -0.53 2.66 -23.96
C ALA A 181 -1.71 1.75 -24.31
N ALA A 182 -2.71 1.70 -23.45
CA ALA A 182 -3.97 1.00 -23.67
C ALA A 182 -5.11 1.71 -22.94
N ALA A 183 -6.32 1.69 -23.49
CA ALA A 183 -7.46 2.41 -22.93
C ALA A 183 -8.66 1.47 -22.78
N ALA A 184 -9.53 1.80 -21.83
CA ALA A 184 -10.82 1.15 -21.60
C ALA A 184 -11.98 2.00 -22.16
N ASP A 185 -13.14 1.36 -22.20
CA ASP A 185 -14.37 1.96 -22.72
C ASP A 185 -14.92 3.07 -21.80
N ASP A 186 -14.63 3.01 -20.50
CA ASP A 186 -15.02 4.01 -19.49
C ASP A 186 -14.18 5.31 -19.55
N GLY A 187 -13.18 5.37 -20.44
CA GLY A 187 -12.26 6.48 -20.55
C GLY A 187 -11.03 6.38 -19.64
N THR A 188 -10.84 5.27 -18.91
CA THR A 188 -9.60 4.95 -18.22
C THR A 188 -8.49 4.70 -19.23
N VAL A 189 -7.31 5.27 -19.01
CA VAL A 189 -6.13 5.03 -19.85
C VAL A 189 -4.97 4.59 -19.00
N TRP A 190 -4.27 3.56 -19.47
CA TRP A 190 -3.06 3.00 -18.88
C TRP A 190 -1.87 3.25 -19.79
N PHE A 191 -0.78 3.71 -19.20
CA PHE A 191 0.49 3.93 -19.87
C PHE A 191 1.55 3.04 -19.22
N GLY A 192 2.17 2.19 -20.03
CA GLY A 192 3.33 1.40 -19.64
C GLY A 192 4.57 2.27 -19.66
N THR A 193 5.48 2.01 -18.73
CA THR A 193 6.75 2.74 -18.61
C THR A 193 7.91 1.78 -18.38
N SER A 194 9.13 2.31 -18.44
CA SER A 194 10.33 1.58 -18.04
C SER A 194 10.36 1.22 -16.54
N HIS A 195 9.53 1.85 -15.71
CA HIS A 195 9.55 1.73 -14.25
C HIS A 195 8.16 1.51 -13.62
N GLY A 196 7.21 0.95 -14.35
CA GLY A 196 5.88 0.62 -13.86
C GLY A 196 4.77 1.09 -14.78
N VAL A 197 3.58 1.33 -14.23
CA VAL A 197 2.42 1.82 -15.01
C VAL A 197 1.81 3.08 -14.42
N VAL A 198 1.32 3.93 -15.30
CA VAL A 198 0.54 5.12 -14.97
C VAL A 198 -0.89 4.92 -15.43
N ARG A 199 -1.85 5.02 -14.50
CA ARG A 199 -3.28 5.01 -14.79
C ARG A 199 -3.84 6.42 -14.73
N PHE A 200 -4.68 6.78 -15.68
CA PHE A 200 -5.54 7.96 -15.62
C PHE A 200 -7.01 7.52 -15.64
N ASP A 201 -7.78 7.91 -14.63
CA ASP A 201 -9.20 7.52 -14.47
C ASP A 201 -10.20 8.57 -14.97
N GLY A 202 -9.71 9.54 -15.76
CA GLY A 202 -10.49 10.70 -16.19
C GLY A 202 -10.33 11.92 -15.27
N HIS A 203 -9.86 11.73 -14.03
CA HIS A 203 -9.72 12.79 -13.03
C HIS A 203 -8.32 12.88 -12.43
N SER A 204 -7.72 11.72 -12.11
CA SER A 204 -6.49 11.62 -11.34
C SER A 204 -5.50 10.64 -11.97
N TRP A 205 -4.21 10.95 -11.78
CA TRP A 205 -3.10 10.09 -12.15
C TRP A 205 -2.74 9.17 -10.96
N ALA A 206 -2.53 7.90 -11.23
CA ALA A 206 -2.09 6.93 -10.23
C ALA A 206 -0.95 6.06 -10.78
N TYR A 207 0.20 6.12 -10.11
CA TYR A 207 1.39 5.36 -10.46
C TYR A 207 1.47 4.05 -9.68
N ARG A 208 1.73 2.94 -10.38
CA ARG A 208 1.89 1.61 -9.79
C ARG A 208 3.26 1.07 -10.13
N GLN A 209 4.01 0.73 -9.09
CA GLN A 209 5.37 0.21 -9.18
C GLN A 209 5.60 -0.89 -8.14
N GLY A 210 6.57 -1.75 -8.43
CA GLY A 210 7.15 -2.73 -7.54
C GLY A 210 6.22 -3.90 -7.30
N GLN A 211 6.69 -4.85 -6.50
CA GLN A 211 5.95 -6.08 -6.18
C GLN A 211 4.64 -5.86 -5.41
N ARG A 212 4.35 -4.62 -5.00
CA ARG A 212 3.01 -4.24 -4.55
C ARG A 212 1.98 -4.37 -5.67
N TRP A 213 2.37 -4.13 -6.92
CA TRP A 213 1.44 -4.02 -8.06
C TRP A 213 1.86 -4.83 -9.28
N LEU A 214 3.16 -4.97 -9.53
CA LEU A 214 3.71 -5.52 -10.76
C LEU A 214 4.70 -6.65 -10.46
N ALA A 215 4.73 -7.64 -11.35
CA ALA A 215 5.67 -8.74 -11.30
C ALA A 215 7.11 -8.27 -11.57
N ASP A 216 7.26 -7.25 -12.42
CA ASP A 216 8.47 -6.50 -12.73
C ASP A 216 8.09 -5.10 -13.22
N ASP A 217 8.98 -4.12 -13.07
CA ASP A 217 8.68 -2.71 -13.38
C ASP A 217 8.85 -2.38 -14.88
N ALA A 218 9.62 -3.17 -15.64
CA ALA A 218 9.84 -2.89 -17.05
C ALA A 218 8.66 -3.38 -17.91
N VAL A 219 7.71 -2.50 -18.16
CA VAL A 219 6.46 -2.83 -18.86
C VAL A 219 6.68 -2.95 -20.37
N ARG A 220 6.23 -4.06 -20.94
CA ARG A 220 6.34 -4.35 -22.38
C ARG A 220 5.04 -4.18 -23.14
N ALA A 221 3.93 -4.61 -22.54
CA ALA A 221 2.61 -4.50 -23.13
C ALA A 221 1.53 -4.39 -22.06
N ILE A 222 0.45 -3.70 -22.39
CA ILE A 222 -0.75 -3.60 -21.56
C ILE A 222 -1.97 -4.02 -22.38
N ALA A 223 -2.88 -4.76 -21.75
CA ALA A 223 -4.26 -4.94 -22.21
C ALA A 223 -5.21 -4.47 -21.12
N VAL A 224 -6.32 -3.86 -21.49
CA VAL A 224 -7.30 -3.35 -20.52
C VAL A 224 -8.55 -4.22 -20.63
N ASP A 225 -9.14 -4.55 -19.49
CA ASP A 225 -10.44 -5.18 -19.40
C ASP A 225 -11.55 -4.18 -19.71
N HIS A 226 -12.73 -4.66 -20.06
CA HIS A 226 -13.92 -3.83 -20.26
C HIS A 226 -14.28 -2.99 -19.02
N ASP A 227 -13.99 -3.50 -17.82
CA ASP A 227 -14.27 -2.84 -16.54
C ASP A 227 -13.13 -1.93 -16.05
N GLY A 228 -12.15 -1.60 -16.92
CA GLY A 228 -11.06 -0.66 -16.61
C GLY A 228 -9.85 -1.25 -15.87
N GLY A 229 -9.88 -2.54 -15.54
CA GLY A 229 -8.72 -3.32 -15.07
C GLY A 229 -7.65 -3.47 -16.14
N ALA A 230 -6.41 -3.77 -15.77
CA ALA A 230 -5.30 -3.90 -16.72
C ALA A 230 -4.47 -5.16 -16.49
N TRP A 231 -4.12 -5.81 -17.59
CA TRP A 231 -3.12 -6.86 -17.69
C TRP A 231 -1.80 -6.26 -18.17
N ILE A 232 -0.71 -6.54 -17.47
CA ILE A 232 0.60 -5.95 -17.68
C ILE A 232 1.62 -7.05 -17.91
N ALA A 233 2.19 -7.10 -19.11
CA ALA A 233 3.22 -8.04 -19.51
C ALA A 233 4.63 -7.51 -19.22
N THR A 234 5.46 -8.34 -18.60
CA THR A 234 6.81 -8.00 -18.13
C THR A 234 7.77 -9.17 -18.33
N ALA A 235 9.06 -8.97 -18.04
CA ALA A 235 10.06 -10.03 -18.09
C ALA A 235 9.95 -11.08 -16.96
N ALA A 236 9.17 -10.79 -15.90
CA ALA A 236 9.04 -11.65 -14.72
C ALA A 236 7.59 -12.10 -14.44
N GLY A 237 6.74 -12.03 -15.46
CA GLY A 237 5.37 -12.55 -15.43
C GLY A 237 4.33 -11.56 -15.93
N LEU A 238 3.07 -11.93 -15.74
CA LEU A 238 1.90 -11.10 -16.03
C LEU A 238 1.29 -10.61 -14.72
N SER A 239 0.93 -9.33 -14.66
CA SER A 239 0.22 -8.73 -13.53
C SER A 239 -1.17 -8.33 -13.98
N HIS A 240 -2.20 -8.61 -13.17
CA HIS A 240 -3.56 -8.17 -13.40
C HIS A 240 -3.97 -7.23 -12.28
N ILE A 241 -4.12 -5.94 -12.57
CA ILE A 241 -4.60 -4.92 -11.63
C ILE A 241 -6.08 -4.71 -11.94
N HIS A 242 -6.95 -5.05 -10.99
CA HIS A 242 -8.40 -5.06 -11.21
C HIS A 242 -9.15 -4.70 -9.93
N PHE A 243 -10.46 -4.56 -10.03
CA PHE A 243 -11.32 -4.20 -8.90
C PHE A 243 -12.20 -5.38 -8.49
N VAL A 244 -12.20 -5.68 -7.20
CA VAL A 244 -13.13 -6.66 -6.61
C VAL A 244 -14.15 -5.93 -5.74
N PRO A 245 -15.45 -6.27 -5.85
CA PRO A 245 -16.47 -5.67 -4.99
C PRO A 245 -16.30 -6.19 -3.56
N MET A 246 -16.01 -5.29 -2.62
CA MET A 246 -15.68 -5.62 -1.23
C MET A 246 -16.39 -4.66 -0.27
N THR A 247 -16.96 -5.19 0.80
CA THR A 247 -17.44 -4.39 1.94
C THR A 247 -16.26 -3.90 2.79
N LEU A 248 -16.46 -2.85 3.59
CA LEU A 248 -15.43 -2.40 4.53
C LEU A 248 -15.08 -3.48 5.57
N LYS A 249 -16.04 -4.33 5.93
CA LYS A 249 -15.85 -5.44 6.84
C LYS A 249 -14.98 -6.55 6.25
N GLU A 250 -15.29 -7.03 5.04
CA GLU A 250 -14.46 -8.01 4.32
C GLU A 250 -13.01 -7.49 4.18
N LYS A 251 -12.84 -6.18 3.97
CA LYS A 251 -11.52 -5.53 3.90
C LYS A 251 -10.80 -5.54 5.26
N ALA A 252 -11.50 -5.20 6.34
CA ALA A 252 -10.93 -5.22 7.68
C ALA A 252 -10.53 -6.65 8.09
N GLU A 253 -11.41 -7.63 7.85
CA GLU A 253 -11.15 -9.05 8.11
C GLU A 253 -9.88 -9.56 7.39
N TYR A 254 -9.64 -9.11 6.15
CA TYR A 254 -8.39 -9.43 5.45
C TYR A 254 -7.15 -8.95 6.22
N TYR A 255 -7.13 -7.69 6.70
CA TYR A 255 -5.99 -7.16 7.43
C TYR A 255 -5.85 -7.75 8.83
N GLU A 256 -6.95 -8.05 9.52
CA GLU A 256 -6.91 -8.73 10.82
C GLU A 256 -6.28 -10.12 10.70
N ASN A 257 -6.67 -10.90 9.68
CA ASN A 257 -6.07 -12.21 9.43
C ASN A 257 -4.57 -12.09 9.12
N GLU A 258 -4.16 -11.10 8.32
CA GLU A 258 -2.74 -10.85 8.05
C GLU A 258 -1.97 -10.50 9.33
N ILE A 259 -2.54 -9.70 10.23
CA ILE A 259 -1.96 -9.35 11.52
C ILE A 259 -1.80 -10.60 12.40
N ASP A 260 -2.86 -11.40 12.51
CA ASP A 260 -2.88 -12.62 13.32
C ASP A 260 -1.85 -13.64 12.84
N GLU A 261 -1.72 -13.84 11.53
CA GLU A 261 -0.78 -14.82 10.95
C GLU A 261 0.68 -14.35 11.06
N HIS A 262 0.94 -13.08 10.77
CA HIS A 262 2.31 -12.62 10.51
C HIS A 262 2.87 -11.67 11.58
N HIS A 263 2.05 -10.83 12.20
CA HIS A 263 2.52 -9.66 12.93
C HIS A 263 2.43 -9.76 14.46
N ARG A 264 1.56 -10.61 15.03
CA ARG A 264 1.42 -10.70 16.49
C ARG A 264 2.63 -11.35 17.17
N ARG A 265 3.11 -10.73 18.25
CA ARG A 265 4.24 -11.22 19.06
C ARG A 265 3.90 -11.31 20.54
N THR A 266 4.59 -12.22 21.24
CA THR A 266 4.48 -12.49 22.68
C THR A 266 3.09 -12.97 23.10
N GLU A 267 2.92 -13.32 24.39
CA GLU A 267 1.59 -13.63 24.95
C GLU A 267 0.65 -12.41 25.01
N PHE A 268 1.18 -11.19 24.91
CA PHE A 268 0.40 -9.95 24.95
C PHE A 268 -0.15 -9.52 23.59
N GLY A 269 0.32 -10.12 22.48
CA GLY A 269 -0.20 -9.84 21.15
C GLY A 269 0.19 -8.48 20.55
N TYR A 270 1.39 -7.96 20.87
CA TYR A 270 1.94 -6.75 20.23
C TYR A 270 1.88 -6.87 18.71
N VAL A 271 1.42 -5.82 18.03
CA VAL A 271 1.34 -5.74 16.57
C VAL A 271 2.57 -5.02 16.06
N ILE A 272 3.43 -5.72 15.34
CA ILE A 272 4.73 -5.22 14.92
C ILE A 272 4.98 -5.44 13.43
N GLU A 273 6.04 -4.83 12.92
CA GLU A 273 6.55 -5.17 11.59
C GLU A 273 7.03 -6.63 11.55
N ALA A 274 6.79 -7.30 10.42
CA ALA A 274 7.29 -8.64 10.15
C ALA A 274 8.11 -8.63 8.86
N HIS A 275 9.20 -9.39 8.83
CA HIS A 275 10.08 -9.50 7.68
C HIS A 275 9.95 -10.87 7.04
N ALA A 276 9.87 -10.91 5.71
CA ALA A 276 9.95 -12.14 4.95
C ALA A 276 11.36 -12.34 4.38
N ASP A 277 11.79 -13.59 4.21
CA ASP A 277 13.08 -13.93 3.60
C ASP A 277 13.20 -13.42 2.14
N LYS A 278 12.06 -13.32 1.46
CA LYS A 278 11.97 -12.87 0.08
C LYS A 278 10.82 -11.87 -0.08
N PRO A 279 11.06 -10.71 -0.73
CA PRO A 279 10.00 -9.78 -1.07
C PRO A 279 8.84 -10.47 -1.82
N GLY A 280 7.61 -10.22 -1.36
CA GLY A 280 6.38 -10.75 -1.95
C GLY A 280 6.02 -12.20 -1.57
N ASP A 281 6.86 -12.92 -0.83
CA ASP A 281 6.61 -14.30 -0.38
C ASP A 281 6.47 -14.35 1.14
N LYS A 282 5.23 -14.52 1.63
CA LYS A 282 4.91 -14.55 3.07
C LYS A 282 4.86 -15.97 3.66
N SER A 283 5.37 -16.98 2.94
CA SER A 283 5.37 -18.36 3.44
C SER A 283 6.22 -18.56 4.69
N VAL A 284 7.27 -17.74 4.84
CA VAL A 284 8.12 -17.66 6.03
C VAL A 284 8.25 -16.20 6.43
N THR A 285 7.74 -15.87 7.60
CA THR A 285 7.83 -14.52 8.19
C THR A 285 8.51 -14.58 9.56
N HIS A 286 9.40 -13.64 9.79
CA HIS A 286 10.16 -13.47 11.03
C HIS A 286 9.67 -12.24 11.76
N ARG A 287 9.46 -12.41 13.05
CA ARG A 287 9.13 -11.36 14.01
C ARG A 287 10.32 -11.17 14.93
N SER A 288 10.72 -9.94 15.17
CA SER A 288 11.73 -9.58 16.16
C SER A 288 11.20 -8.47 17.05
N ASP A 289 11.87 -8.22 18.18
CA ASP A 289 11.68 -6.95 18.86
C ASP A 289 11.90 -5.79 17.89
N SER A 290 10.99 -4.81 17.93
CA SER A 290 11.07 -3.58 17.17
C SER A 290 11.34 -2.42 18.11
N ASP A 291 11.87 -1.34 17.55
CA ASP A 291 11.97 -0.05 18.24
C ASP A 291 10.59 0.58 18.47
N ASN A 292 9.52 0.06 17.87
CA ASN A 292 8.18 0.64 17.87
C ASN A 292 7.07 -0.37 18.22
N ASP A 293 7.35 -1.35 19.09
CA ASP A 293 6.33 -2.28 19.58
C ASP A 293 5.14 -1.54 20.21
N GLY A 294 5.43 -0.47 20.95
CA GLY A 294 4.41 0.35 21.60
C GLY A 294 3.59 1.16 20.59
N LEU A 295 4.28 1.88 19.69
CA LEU A 295 3.62 2.74 18.71
C LEU A 295 2.66 1.99 17.78
N TRP A 296 3.12 0.90 17.15
CA TRP A 296 2.29 0.17 16.19
C TRP A 296 1.12 -0.54 16.86
N THR A 297 1.33 -1.08 18.06
CA THR A 297 0.25 -1.67 18.89
C THR A 297 -0.76 -0.60 19.30
N ALA A 298 -0.33 0.62 19.63
CA ALA A 298 -1.22 1.73 19.94
C ALA A 298 -2.07 2.17 18.74
N MET A 299 -1.47 2.27 17.54
CA MET A 299 -2.21 2.61 16.32
C MET A 299 -3.24 1.54 15.97
N TYR A 300 -2.88 0.27 16.12
CA TYR A 300 -3.81 -0.85 15.99
C TYR A 300 -4.96 -0.76 17.00
N GLY A 301 -4.64 -0.62 18.30
CA GLY A 301 -5.64 -0.49 19.36
C GLY A 301 -6.58 0.71 19.16
N ALA A 302 -6.07 1.82 18.64
CA ALA A 302 -6.89 2.98 18.27
C ALA A 302 -7.87 2.64 17.14
N GLY A 303 -7.43 1.90 16.12
CA GLY A 303 -8.29 1.35 15.07
C GLY A 303 -9.41 0.49 15.64
N GLU A 304 -9.08 -0.40 16.57
CA GLU A 304 -10.07 -1.27 17.24
C GLU A 304 -11.05 -0.49 18.14
N CYS A 305 -10.61 0.61 18.77
CA CYS A 305 -11.51 1.51 19.50
C CYS A 305 -12.55 2.14 18.56
N TYR A 306 -12.13 2.61 17.38
CA TYR A 306 -13.06 3.13 16.38
C TYR A 306 -13.97 2.04 15.81
N ALA A 307 -13.44 0.84 15.54
CA ALA A 307 -14.22 -0.30 15.09
C ALA A 307 -15.31 -0.67 16.10
N TYR A 308 -14.96 -0.75 17.39
CA TYR A 308 -15.93 -0.99 18.46
C TYR A 308 -16.94 0.15 18.60
N ALA A 309 -16.50 1.41 18.54
CA ALA A 309 -17.40 2.55 18.61
C ALA A 309 -18.43 2.54 17.48
N ALA A 310 -18.02 2.19 16.25
CA ALA A 310 -18.87 2.17 15.07
C ALA A 310 -19.81 0.95 15.03
N THR A 311 -19.34 -0.23 15.42
CA THR A 311 -20.06 -1.50 15.19
C THR A 311 -20.63 -2.14 16.46
N LYS A 312 -20.09 -1.78 17.63
CA LYS A 312 -20.30 -2.48 18.91
C LYS A 312 -19.93 -3.97 18.88
N ASP A 313 -19.07 -4.38 17.95
CA ASP A 313 -18.54 -5.74 17.87
C ASP A 313 -17.72 -6.11 19.12
N PRO A 314 -18.13 -7.14 19.89
CA PRO A 314 -17.37 -7.61 21.03
C PRO A 314 -15.93 -8.02 20.71
N ALA A 315 -15.66 -8.51 19.50
CA ALA A 315 -14.30 -8.90 19.10
C ALA A 315 -13.39 -7.67 18.98
N ALA A 316 -13.88 -6.57 18.40
CA ALA A 316 -13.14 -5.31 18.36
C ALA A 316 -12.86 -4.75 19.75
N ARG A 317 -13.85 -4.83 20.65
CA ARG A 317 -13.67 -4.45 22.07
C ARG A 317 -12.55 -5.25 22.72
N GLN A 318 -12.53 -6.56 22.51
CA GLN A 318 -11.52 -7.45 23.08
C GLN A 318 -10.12 -7.13 22.53
N ARG A 319 -9.98 -6.93 21.22
CA ARG A 319 -8.69 -6.58 20.60
C ARG A 319 -8.16 -5.23 21.06
N ALA A 320 -9.04 -4.23 21.24
CA ALA A 320 -8.66 -2.96 21.86
C ALA A 320 -8.17 -3.15 23.31
N LYS A 321 -8.82 -4.03 24.08
CA LYS A 321 -8.41 -4.35 25.45
C LYS A 321 -7.07 -5.07 25.50
N ASP A 322 -6.85 -6.03 24.62
CA ASP A 322 -5.59 -6.77 24.53
C ASP A 322 -4.43 -5.80 24.18
N ALA A 323 -4.66 -4.89 23.24
CA ALA A 323 -3.69 -3.82 22.92
C ALA A 323 -3.41 -2.90 24.12
N PHE A 324 -4.44 -2.52 24.88
CA PHE A 324 -4.27 -1.72 26.11
C PHE A 324 -3.43 -2.47 27.15
N GLU A 325 -3.71 -3.75 27.38
CA GLU A 325 -2.96 -4.58 28.34
C GLU A 325 -1.51 -4.77 27.91
N ALA A 326 -1.24 -4.92 26.61
CA ALA A 326 0.13 -4.96 26.07
C ALA A 326 0.90 -3.67 26.41
N LEU A 327 0.36 -2.50 26.07
CA LEU A 327 1.02 -1.22 26.39
C LEU A 327 1.12 -0.94 27.89
N ARG A 328 0.11 -1.36 28.65
CA ARG A 328 0.17 -1.30 30.11
C ARG A 328 1.33 -2.11 30.63
N TYR A 329 1.58 -3.31 30.09
CA TYR A 329 2.72 -4.12 30.49
C TYR A 329 4.07 -3.44 30.21
N LEU A 330 4.22 -2.69 29.11
CA LEU A 330 5.41 -1.87 28.87
C LEU A 330 5.65 -0.82 29.98
N SER A 331 4.61 -0.36 30.65
CA SER A 331 4.69 0.56 31.81
C SER A 331 4.92 -0.16 33.15
N LEU A 332 4.78 -1.49 33.18
CA LEU A 332 4.94 -2.34 34.37
C LEU A 332 6.27 -3.10 34.37
N ALA A 333 6.74 -3.58 33.22
CA ALA A 333 7.98 -4.33 33.11
C ALA A 333 9.20 -3.61 33.75
N PRO A 334 9.33 -2.26 33.62
CA PRO A 334 10.40 -1.51 34.29
C PRO A 334 10.26 -1.39 35.82
N ARG A 335 9.08 -1.68 36.38
CA ARG A 335 8.79 -1.53 37.83
C ARG A 335 9.37 -2.73 38.59
N GLY A 336 10.70 -2.79 38.74
CA GLY A 336 11.40 -3.83 39.50
C GLY A 336 12.50 -4.52 38.71
N GLY A 337 12.77 -5.78 39.06
CA GLY A 337 13.74 -6.63 38.37
C GLY A 337 15.19 -6.23 38.65
N SER A 338 16.09 -6.44 37.69
CA SER A 338 17.52 -6.21 37.93
C SER A 338 17.91 -4.73 38.01
N HIS A 339 17.16 -3.85 37.34
CA HIS A 339 17.42 -2.39 37.32
C HIS A 339 16.10 -1.62 37.33
N PRO A 340 15.43 -1.48 38.48
CA PRO A 340 14.12 -0.83 38.56
C PRO A 340 14.16 0.61 38.05
N ALA A 341 13.24 0.95 37.16
CA ALA A 341 13.05 2.33 36.69
C ALA A 341 12.09 3.12 37.61
N PRO A 342 12.18 4.46 37.64
CA PRO A 342 11.20 5.30 38.31
C PRO A 342 9.78 5.07 37.78
N LYS A 343 8.77 5.33 38.62
CA LYS A 343 7.36 5.23 38.21
C LYS A 343 7.09 6.13 37.00
N GLY A 344 6.31 5.63 36.05
CA GLY A 344 5.99 6.32 34.79
C GLY A 344 7.04 6.21 33.68
N PHE A 345 8.18 5.55 33.94
CA PHE A 345 9.07 5.09 32.88
C PHE A 345 8.43 3.92 32.13
N ILE A 346 8.47 3.97 30.79
CA ILE A 346 7.92 2.93 29.91
C ILE A 346 9.06 2.24 29.19
N ALA A 347 9.03 0.91 29.09
CA ALA A 347 9.94 0.16 28.23
C ALA A 347 9.57 0.33 26.75
N ARG A 348 10.55 0.38 25.85
CA ARG A 348 10.27 0.42 24.40
C ARG A 348 9.58 -0.84 23.91
N THR A 349 10.09 -1.95 24.38
CA THR A 349 9.74 -3.29 23.92
C THR A 349 10.23 -4.30 24.96
N ILE A 350 9.76 -5.53 24.84
CA ILE A 350 10.13 -6.66 25.69
C ILE A 350 10.56 -7.86 24.84
N VAL A 351 11.40 -8.72 25.40
CA VAL A 351 11.84 -9.99 24.81
C VAL A 351 11.73 -11.08 25.88
N PRO A 352 11.05 -12.21 25.62
CA PRO A 352 11.01 -13.35 26.54
C PRO A 352 12.41 -13.81 26.96
N ILE A 353 12.59 -14.24 28.22
CA ILE A 353 13.91 -14.62 28.74
C ILE A 353 14.46 -15.94 28.17
N ASP A 354 13.60 -16.73 27.53
CA ASP A 354 13.97 -17.95 26.80
C ASP A 354 14.45 -17.66 25.36
N GLU A 355 14.30 -16.42 24.88
CA GLU A 355 14.98 -15.93 23.68
C GLU A 355 16.43 -15.50 23.97
N PRO A 356 17.30 -15.38 22.95
CA PRO A 356 18.69 -14.96 23.16
C PRO A 356 18.80 -13.59 23.84
N ASP A 357 19.58 -13.52 24.93
CA ASP A 357 19.82 -12.28 25.71
C ASP A 357 20.22 -11.11 24.79
N PRO A 358 19.36 -10.08 24.66
CA PRO A 358 19.62 -8.95 23.78
C PRO A 358 20.90 -8.18 24.15
N ASN A 359 21.34 -8.22 25.42
CA ASN A 359 22.58 -7.56 25.83
C ASN A 359 23.83 -8.17 25.16
N GLN A 360 23.76 -9.42 24.67
CA GLN A 360 24.85 -10.08 23.95
C GLN A 360 24.96 -9.65 22.48
N ARG A 361 24.01 -8.85 21.97
CA ARG A 361 24.08 -8.32 20.60
C ARG A 361 25.35 -7.48 20.44
N PRO A 362 26.13 -7.64 19.34
CA PRO A 362 27.39 -6.93 19.18
C PRO A 362 27.28 -5.41 19.37
N SER A 363 26.19 -4.80 18.90
CA SER A 363 25.89 -3.37 19.02
C SER A 363 25.55 -2.90 20.44
N TYR A 364 25.19 -3.80 21.35
CA TYR A 364 24.80 -3.49 22.72
C TYR A 364 25.89 -3.78 23.76
N THR A 365 27.00 -4.43 23.37
CA THR A 365 28.23 -4.43 24.19
C THR A 365 28.80 -3.01 24.32
N LEU A 366 29.48 -2.66 25.43
CA LEU A 366 30.10 -1.33 25.59
C LEU A 366 30.99 -0.93 24.40
N LYS A 367 31.76 -1.89 23.87
CA LYS A 367 32.59 -1.68 22.66
C LYS A 367 31.75 -1.42 21.42
N GLY A 368 30.67 -2.16 21.22
CA GLY A 368 29.76 -1.97 20.10
C GLY A 368 29.04 -0.63 20.15
N GLN A 369 28.56 -0.23 21.32
CA GLN A 369 27.91 1.06 21.52
C GLN A 369 28.86 2.24 21.21
N GLU A 370 30.13 2.15 21.62
CA GLU A 370 31.16 3.13 21.24
C GLU A 370 31.36 3.20 19.71
N GLN A 371 31.37 2.05 19.03
CA GLN A 371 31.47 1.99 17.58
C GLN A 371 30.25 2.60 16.89
N THR A 372 29.04 2.32 17.36
CA THR A 372 27.80 2.94 16.85
C THR A 372 27.86 4.46 16.97
N ARG A 373 28.27 4.95 18.14
CA ARG A 373 28.39 6.39 18.39
C ARG A 373 29.38 7.08 17.47
N GLN A 374 30.53 6.45 17.23
CA GLN A 374 31.59 6.99 16.36
C GLN A 374 31.24 6.96 14.87
N ARG A 375 30.43 5.97 14.43
CA ARG A 375 30.19 5.72 13.00
C ARG A 375 28.96 6.40 12.42
N GLY A 376 27.99 6.80 13.23
CA GLY A 376 26.73 7.30 12.65
C GLY A 376 25.75 7.99 13.59
N ASP A 377 25.81 7.75 14.91
CA ASP A 377 24.89 8.38 15.86
C ASP A 377 25.64 9.00 17.04
N SER A 378 26.05 10.25 16.91
CA SER A 378 26.75 10.97 17.99
C SER A 378 25.96 11.09 19.29
N LEU A 379 24.64 10.89 19.26
CA LEU A 379 23.74 10.95 20.42
C LEU A 379 23.57 9.57 21.09
N TRP A 380 24.15 8.51 20.52
CA TRP A 380 24.05 7.15 21.06
C TRP A 380 24.61 7.09 22.49
N ARG A 381 23.73 6.85 23.45
CA ARG A 381 24.11 6.73 24.87
C ARG A 381 24.78 5.37 25.10
N ILE A 382 25.90 5.38 25.82
CA ILE A 382 26.66 4.18 26.18
C ILE A 382 26.34 3.80 27.62
N TYR A 383 25.69 2.66 27.83
CA TYR A 383 25.31 2.16 29.15
C TYR A 383 25.06 0.64 29.13
N GLU A 384 25.16 -0.01 30.28
CA GLU A 384 24.98 -1.46 30.44
C GLU A 384 24.37 -1.77 31.83
N PRO A 385 23.38 -2.68 31.93
CA PRO A 385 22.71 -3.35 30.82
C PRO A 385 21.72 -2.42 30.10
N ARG A 386 21.52 -2.67 28.80
CA ARG A 386 20.48 -2.00 28.00
C ARG A 386 19.14 -2.71 28.11
N TRP A 387 19.17 -4.00 28.44
CA TRP A 387 18.01 -4.84 28.62
C TRP A 387 18.01 -5.47 30.00
N PRO A 388 17.57 -4.74 31.04
CA PRO A 388 17.35 -5.33 32.36
C PRO A 388 16.25 -6.39 32.30
N THR A 389 16.17 -7.20 33.35
CA THR A 389 15.10 -8.19 33.50
C THR A 389 13.91 -7.57 34.24
N SER A 390 12.70 -8.00 33.91
CA SER A 390 11.47 -7.65 34.60
C SER A 390 11.41 -8.27 36.01
N ALA A 391 10.55 -7.73 36.88
CA ALA A 391 10.40 -8.19 38.26
C ALA A 391 9.91 -9.65 38.37
N ASP A 392 9.08 -10.09 37.43
CA ASP A 392 8.59 -11.47 37.32
C ASP A 392 9.63 -12.44 36.73
N GLY A 393 10.78 -11.93 36.26
CA GLY A 393 11.85 -12.70 35.65
C GLY A 393 11.51 -13.31 34.29
N LYS A 394 10.39 -12.92 33.68
CA LYS A 394 9.91 -13.50 32.41
C LYS A 394 10.47 -12.80 31.17
N TYR A 395 10.83 -11.53 31.28
CA TYR A 395 11.17 -10.70 30.14
C TYR A 395 12.46 -9.89 30.37
N TYR A 396 13.22 -9.71 29.29
CA TYR A 396 14.09 -8.56 29.10
C TYR A 396 13.25 -7.38 28.63
N TRP A 397 13.52 -6.16 29.11
CA TRP A 397 12.85 -4.95 28.63
C TRP A 397 13.88 -3.91 28.19
N LYS A 398 13.60 -3.21 27.09
CA LYS A 398 14.52 -2.23 26.53
C LYS A 398 14.40 -0.88 27.26
N SER A 399 15.51 -0.38 27.80
CA SER A 399 15.51 0.73 28.78
C SER A 399 15.72 2.13 28.20
N ASP A 400 15.39 2.34 26.93
CA ASP A 400 15.25 3.65 26.28
C ASP A 400 13.93 3.71 25.52
N THR A 401 13.24 4.84 25.48
CA THR A 401 11.92 4.95 24.80
C THR A 401 11.89 6.20 23.95
N SER A 402 11.41 6.10 22.72
CA SER A 402 11.33 7.24 21.81
C SER A 402 10.02 8.00 22.01
N SER A 403 10.01 9.30 21.66
CA SER A 403 8.86 10.17 21.90
C SER A 403 7.64 9.79 21.07
N ASP A 404 7.85 9.26 19.86
CA ASP A 404 6.80 8.80 18.96
C ASP A 404 6.01 7.61 19.54
N GLU A 405 6.63 6.74 20.36
CA GLU A 405 5.89 5.72 21.11
C GLU A 405 4.90 6.36 22.09
N LEU A 406 5.34 7.36 22.84
CA LEU A 406 4.46 8.07 23.78
C LEU A 406 3.33 8.79 23.06
N ASP A 407 3.61 9.43 21.92
CA ASP A 407 2.58 10.07 21.09
C ASP A 407 1.49 9.06 20.71
N GLY A 408 1.89 7.86 20.27
CA GLY A 408 0.98 6.76 19.98
C GLY A 408 0.18 6.29 21.19
N HIS A 409 0.85 6.10 22.33
CA HIS A 409 0.24 5.66 23.58
C HIS A 409 -0.83 6.65 24.05
N TYR A 410 -0.52 7.95 24.11
CA TYR A 410 -1.47 8.99 24.54
C TYR A 410 -2.66 9.11 23.58
N PHE A 411 -2.43 8.98 22.27
CA PHE A 411 -3.51 8.97 21.28
C PHE A 411 -4.48 7.80 21.54
N PHE A 412 -3.94 6.59 21.73
CA PHE A 412 -4.75 5.41 21.97
C PHE A 412 -5.43 5.39 23.35
N TYR A 413 -4.73 5.76 24.43
CA TYR A 413 -5.30 5.74 25.79
C TYR A 413 -6.55 6.62 25.91
N ALA A 414 -6.55 7.79 25.27
CA ALA A 414 -7.73 8.64 25.24
C ALA A 414 -8.92 7.95 24.56
N LEU A 415 -8.67 7.31 23.40
CA LEU A 415 -9.71 6.59 22.66
C LEU A 415 -10.22 5.37 23.44
N TYR A 416 -9.33 4.60 24.06
CA TYR A 416 -9.72 3.45 24.86
C TYR A 416 -10.59 3.89 26.06
N TYR A 417 -10.18 4.95 26.75
CA TYR A 417 -10.93 5.52 27.87
C TYR A 417 -12.34 5.96 27.47
N ASP A 418 -12.46 6.70 26.36
CA ASP A 418 -13.73 7.30 25.94
C ASP A 418 -14.66 6.31 25.24
N LEU A 419 -14.12 5.35 24.48
CA LEU A 419 -14.89 4.51 23.55
C LEU A 419 -15.05 3.05 23.99
N VAL A 420 -14.14 2.53 24.82
CA VAL A 420 -14.06 1.08 25.14
C VAL A 420 -14.21 0.80 26.63
N ALA A 421 -13.64 1.64 27.50
CA ALA A 421 -13.67 1.44 28.95
C ALA A 421 -15.07 1.68 29.52
N ASP A 422 -15.77 0.58 29.82
CA ASP A 422 -17.17 0.60 30.26
C ASP A 422 -17.29 0.69 31.79
N THR A 423 -16.27 0.26 32.52
CA THR A 423 -16.25 0.28 33.99
C THR A 423 -15.33 1.37 34.52
N GLU A 424 -15.62 1.84 35.74
CA GLU A 424 -14.76 2.82 36.41
C GLU A 424 -13.37 2.24 36.73
N ASP A 425 -13.28 0.93 36.96
CA ASP A 425 -12.00 0.24 37.16
C ASP A 425 -11.16 0.25 35.88
N GLU A 426 -11.76 -0.05 34.72
CA GLU A 426 -11.06 0.05 33.42
C GLU A 426 -10.58 1.48 33.17
N ARG A 427 -11.40 2.48 33.51
CA ARG A 427 -11.05 3.90 33.38
C ARG A 427 -9.94 4.34 34.33
N GLU A 428 -9.92 3.85 35.56
CA GLU A 428 -8.86 4.19 36.51
C GLU A 428 -7.51 3.59 36.09
N LEU A 429 -7.48 2.39 35.50
CA LEU A 429 -6.24 1.83 34.95
C LEU A 429 -5.61 2.75 33.91
N VAL A 430 -6.42 3.31 33.00
CA VAL A 430 -5.93 4.28 32.02
C VAL A 430 -5.43 5.55 32.72
N ARG A 431 -6.20 6.11 33.65
CA ARG A 431 -5.83 7.33 34.38
C ARG A 431 -4.55 7.16 35.18
N GLU A 432 -4.33 6.00 35.78
CA GLU A 432 -3.09 5.70 36.51
C GLU A 432 -1.89 5.77 35.57
N ILE A 433 -1.93 5.07 34.43
CA ILE A 433 -0.83 5.04 33.46
C ILE A 433 -0.54 6.44 32.91
N VAL A 434 -1.58 7.15 32.47
CA VAL A 434 -1.45 8.53 31.95
C VAL A 434 -0.86 9.47 32.99
N ARG A 435 -1.33 9.39 34.24
CA ARG A 435 -0.85 10.22 35.35
C ARG A 435 0.61 9.91 35.67
N ASP A 436 0.96 8.63 35.76
CA ASP A 436 2.33 8.20 36.05
C ASP A 436 3.30 8.66 34.97
N ASN A 437 2.96 8.44 33.69
CA ASN A 437 3.79 8.82 32.57
C ASN A 437 3.95 10.35 32.47
N ALA A 438 2.86 11.10 32.64
CA ALA A 438 2.91 12.56 32.60
C ALA A 438 3.74 13.13 33.76
N ASN A 439 3.56 12.59 34.98
CA ASN A 439 4.37 12.99 36.14
C ASN A 439 5.84 12.69 35.90
N HIS A 440 6.17 11.50 35.38
CA HIS A 440 7.54 11.12 35.06
C HIS A 440 8.20 12.12 34.10
N LEU A 441 7.52 12.46 33.00
CA LEU A 441 8.02 13.45 32.05
C LEU A 441 8.25 14.81 32.71
N VAL A 442 7.29 15.31 33.50
CA VAL A 442 7.42 16.61 34.16
C VAL A 442 8.54 16.63 35.19
N GLU A 443 8.64 15.59 36.02
CA GLU A 443 9.68 15.46 37.05
C GLU A 443 11.10 15.34 36.45
N ASN A 444 11.20 14.85 35.21
CA ASN A 444 12.46 14.68 34.49
C ASN A 444 12.70 15.73 33.39
N ASN A 445 12.00 16.87 33.42
CA ASN A 445 12.14 17.98 32.45
C ASN A 445 11.91 17.56 30.98
N PHE A 446 10.90 16.72 30.76
CA PHE A 446 10.52 16.15 29.47
C PHE A 446 11.63 15.30 28.81
N GLN A 447 12.54 14.73 29.62
CA GLN A 447 13.57 13.79 29.18
C GLN A 447 13.24 12.34 29.52
#